data_AF-A0A388LCI2-F1
#
_entry.id   AF-A0A388LCI2-F1
#
_cell.length_a   1.000
_cell.length_b   1.000
_cell.length_c   1.000
_cell.angle_alpha   90.00
_cell.angle_beta   90.00
_cell.angle_gamma   90.00
#
_symmetry.space_group_name_H-M   'P 1'
#
loop_
_entity.id
_entity.type
_entity.pdbx_description
1 polymer ?
#
loop_
_entity_poly.entity_id
_entity_poly.type
_entity_poly.pdbx_seq_one_letter_code
_entity_poly.pdbx_strand_id
1 'polypeptide(L)'
;MCEYRARGRALGSASATAKPPYDTRIGDAFIIHYTYGCDYTLKGEFTPGQYGEWRFDKRSWTGGPPPRNLPMPPKGAPETVVALVSMVNEASANLPRWDARL
;
A
#
# COMPACT_ATOMS: atom_id res chain seq x y z
N MET A 1 -11.62 1.86 -7.88
CA MET A 1 -10.82 2.50 -8.93
C MET A 1 -9.47 2.87 -8.34
N CYS A 2 -8.41 2.22 -8.80
CA CYS A 2 -7.03 2.56 -8.46
C CYS A 2 -6.39 3.01 -9.78
N GLU A 3 -6.31 4.32 -10.01
CA GLU A 3 -5.58 4.84 -11.16
C GLU A 3 -4.09 4.86 -10.83
N TYR A 4 -3.36 3.90 -11.41
CA TYR A 4 -1.91 3.94 -11.49
C TYR A 4 -1.51 4.59 -12.82
N ARG A 5 -1.10 5.85 -12.77
CA ARG A 5 -0.18 6.47 -13.75
C ARG A 5 0.27 7.84 -13.27
N ALA A 6 1.53 7.94 -12.88
CA ALA A 6 2.29 9.18 -12.99
C ALA A 6 3.72 8.84 -13.43
N ARG A 7 3.89 8.39 -14.68
CA ARG A 7 5.17 8.55 -15.37
C ARG A 7 5.26 10.01 -15.82
N GLY A 8 5.59 10.91 -14.91
CA GLY A 8 6.01 12.26 -15.24
C GLY A 8 7.45 12.23 -15.74
N ARG A 9 7.65 11.97 -17.03
CA ARG A 9 8.89 12.39 -17.70
C ARG A 9 8.75 13.89 -17.96
N ALA A 10 9.11 14.70 -16.97
CA ALA A 10 9.28 16.14 -17.14
C ALA A 10 10.75 16.45 -16.87
N LEU A 11 11.45 16.91 -17.92
CA LEU A 11 12.64 17.71 -17.74
C LEU A 11 12.28 18.86 -16.77
N GLY A 12 12.99 18.93 -15.64
CA GLY A 12 12.98 20.10 -14.76
C GLY A 12 11.65 20.43 -14.07
N SER A 13 11.20 19.60 -13.13
CA SER A 13 10.29 20.09 -12.07
C SER A 13 10.47 19.28 -10.79
N ALA A 14 10.98 19.91 -9.74
CA ALA A 14 10.96 19.35 -8.39
C ALA A 14 9.49 19.11 -7.97
N SER A 15 9.05 17.86 -7.94
CA SER A 15 7.72 17.49 -7.44
C SER A 15 7.74 17.52 -5.91
N ALA A 16 7.64 18.72 -5.34
CA ALA A 16 7.75 19.00 -3.91
C ALA A 16 6.50 18.64 -3.06
N THR A 17 5.41 18.13 -3.66
CA THR A 17 4.10 18.01 -2.95
C THR A 17 3.78 16.62 -2.40
N ALA A 18 4.53 15.59 -2.81
CA ALA A 18 4.28 14.19 -2.42
C ALA A 18 4.95 13.80 -1.09
N LYS A 19 5.90 14.60 -0.61
CA LYS A 19 6.68 14.30 0.58
C LYS A 19 6.10 15.03 1.79
N PRO A 20 6.15 14.43 2.99
CA PRO A 20 5.82 15.17 4.19
C PRO A 20 6.81 16.34 4.37
N PRO A 21 6.39 17.44 5.00
CA PRO A 21 7.20 18.65 5.15
C PRO A 21 8.50 18.44 5.94
N TYR A 22 8.62 17.34 6.65
CA TYR A 22 9.82 16.95 7.41
C TYR A 22 10.80 16.07 6.62
N ASP A 23 10.45 15.57 5.42
CA ASP A 23 11.38 14.84 4.57
C ASP A 23 12.16 15.82 3.67
N THR A 24 13.39 16.12 4.05
CA THR A 24 14.28 17.06 3.35
C THR A 24 15.01 16.44 2.16
N ARG A 25 14.83 15.14 1.89
CA ARG A 25 15.55 14.44 0.82
C ARG A 25 14.99 14.86 -0.54
N ILE A 26 15.87 15.29 -1.44
CA ILE A 26 15.53 15.61 -2.83
C ILE A 26 15.67 14.33 -3.67
N GLY A 27 14.65 14.02 -4.48
CA GLY A 27 14.62 12.84 -5.34
C GLY A 27 13.23 12.21 -5.41
N ASP A 28 13.13 11.09 -6.12
CA ASP A 28 11.87 10.38 -6.35
C ASP A 28 11.23 9.89 -5.05
N ALA A 29 9.89 9.85 -5.05
CA ALA A 29 9.09 9.36 -3.94
C ALA A 29 7.99 8.43 -4.48
N PHE A 30 7.68 7.40 -3.72
CA PHE A 30 6.55 6.52 -3.99
C PHE A 30 5.49 6.73 -2.90
N ILE A 31 4.23 6.87 -3.30
CA ILE A 31 3.09 6.95 -2.38
C ILE A 31 2.22 5.72 -2.60
N ILE A 32 1.87 5.06 -1.50
CA ILE A 32 0.85 4.01 -1.48
C ILE A 32 -0.35 4.57 -0.73
N HIS A 33 -1.44 4.83 -1.45
CA HIS A 33 -2.67 5.35 -0.87
C HIS A 33 -3.79 4.33 -0.98
N TYR A 34 -4.36 3.97 0.16
CA TYR A 34 -5.57 3.16 0.26
C TYR A 34 -6.39 3.67 1.44
N THR A 35 -7.69 3.83 1.20
CA THR A 35 -8.59 4.54 2.13
C THR A 35 -9.35 3.57 3.05
N TYR A 36 -9.69 2.39 2.53
CA TYR A 36 -10.54 1.43 3.22
C TYR A 36 -9.72 0.26 3.77
N GLY A 37 -10.08 -0.17 4.98
CA GLY A 37 -9.63 -1.44 5.54
C GLY A 37 -10.30 -2.59 4.80
N CYS A 38 -9.53 -3.60 4.45
CA CYS A 38 -9.97 -4.82 3.80
C CYS A 38 -9.97 -5.93 4.85
N ASP A 39 -11.11 -6.10 5.51
CA ASP A 39 -11.33 -7.12 6.55
C ASP A 39 -12.22 -8.23 5.99
N TYR A 40 -11.75 -9.47 6.06
CA TYR A 40 -12.43 -10.63 5.50
C TYR A 40 -12.39 -11.84 6.45
N THR A 41 -13.41 -12.68 6.41
CA THR A 41 -13.36 -14.04 6.99
C THR A 41 -12.46 -14.94 6.14
N LEU A 42 -12.04 -16.10 6.65
CA LEU A 42 -11.26 -17.08 5.88
C LEU A 42 -12.01 -17.66 4.66
N LYS A 43 -13.34 -17.46 4.59
CA LYS A 43 -14.19 -17.81 3.45
C LYS A 43 -14.30 -16.69 2.40
N GLY A 44 -13.64 -15.55 2.63
CA GLY A 44 -13.67 -14.40 1.72
C GLY A 44 -14.88 -13.48 1.90
N GLU A 45 -15.60 -13.58 3.01
CA GLU A 45 -16.74 -12.70 3.28
C GLU A 45 -16.26 -11.38 3.90
N PHE A 46 -16.71 -10.25 3.35
CA PHE A 46 -16.32 -8.92 3.84
C PHE A 46 -16.94 -8.62 5.20
N THR A 47 -16.14 -8.18 6.18
CA THR A 47 -16.56 -7.90 7.55
C THR A 47 -16.42 -6.40 7.87
N PRO A 48 -17.33 -5.53 7.38
CA PRO A 48 -17.22 -4.09 7.61
C PRO A 48 -17.39 -3.74 9.08
N GLY A 49 -16.54 -2.84 9.57
CA GLY A 49 -16.62 -2.31 10.93
C GLY A 49 -16.13 -3.27 12.02
N GLN A 50 -15.62 -4.44 11.66
CA GLN A 50 -15.06 -5.44 12.58
C GLN A 50 -13.72 -5.93 12.04
N TYR A 51 -12.89 -6.47 12.93
CA TYR A 51 -11.64 -7.11 12.52
C TYR A 51 -11.95 -8.47 11.94
N GLY A 52 -11.58 -8.65 10.66
CA GLY A 52 -11.68 -9.94 9.98
C GLY A 52 -10.58 -10.90 10.44
N GLU A 53 -10.75 -12.18 10.12
CA GLU A 53 -9.71 -13.20 10.33
C GLU A 53 -8.48 -12.93 9.43
N TRP A 54 -8.72 -12.40 8.23
CA TRP A 54 -7.71 -11.79 7.38
C TRP A 54 -7.96 -10.28 7.31
N ARG A 55 -6.88 -9.51 7.47
CA ARG A 55 -6.94 -8.05 7.56
C ARG A 55 -5.83 -7.39 6.76
N PHE A 56 -6.22 -6.42 5.95
CA PHE A 56 -5.31 -5.47 5.33
C PHE A 56 -5.83 -4.04 5.53
N ASP A 57 -5.30 -3.33 6.52
CA ASP A 57 -5.66 -1.95 6.87
C ASP A 57 -4.40 -1.12 7.14
N LYS A 58 -4.34 0.13 6.64
CA LYS A 58 -3.19 1.02 6.85
C LYS A 58 -2.99 1.36 8.33
N ARG A 59 -4.07 1.34 9.12
CA ARG A 59 -4.05 1.63 10.56
C ARG A 59 -3.30 0.55 11.34
N SER A 60 -3.12 -0.64 10.76
CA SER A 60 -2.25 -1.67 11.34
C SER A 60 -0.76 -1.31 11.22
N TRP A 61 -0.41 -0.35 10.36
CA TRP A 61 0.95 0.02 9.99
C TRP A 61 1.20 1.52 10.20
N THR A 62 0.76 2.08 11.33
CA THR A 62 0.94 3.51 11.63
C THR A 62 2.40 3.92 11.84
N GLY A 63 3.27 2.98 12.25
CA GLY A 63 4.67 3.22 12.54
C GLY A 63 5.64 2.98 11.37
N GLY A 64 5.15 2.67 10.18
CA GLY A 64 5.98 2.36 9.03
C GLY A 64 5.22 1.59 7.94
N PRO A 65 5.89 1.25 6.83
CA PRO A 65 5.24 0.47 5.78
C PRO A 65 4.86 -0.94 6.27
N PRO A 66 3.90 -1.60 5.60
CA PRO A 66 3.56 -2.99 5.91
C PRO A 66 4.77 -3.91 5.68
N PRO A 67 4.86 -5.05 6.37
CA PRO A 67 5.96 -6.00 6.17
C PRO A 67 5.96 -6.58 4.75
N ARG A 68 7.14 -7.04 4.30
CA ARG A 68 7.29 -7.78 3.05
C ARG A 68 6.55 -9.12 3.12
N ASN A 69 6.11 -9.62 1.96
CA ASN A 69 5.45 -10.93 1.83
C ASN A 69 4.19 -11.07 2.69
N LEU A 70 3.26 -10.12 2.54
CA LEU A 70 1.95 -10.15 3.15
C LEU A 70 1.15 -11.39 2.73
N PRO A 71 0.36 -11.97 3.64
CA PRO A 71 -0.50 -13.09 3.31
C PRO A 71 -1.54 -12.66 2.27
N MET A 72 -1.70 -13.48 1.23
CA MET A 72 -2.73 -13.26 0.23
C MET A 72 -4.12 -13.36 0.85
N PRO A 73 -5.09 -12.58 0.35
CA PRO A 73 -6.46 -12.63 0.84
C PRO A 73 -7.10 -14.01 0.62
N PRO A 74 -8.09 -14.37 1.46
CA PRO A 74 -8.76 -15.67 1.40
C PRO A 74 -9.50 -15.89 0.07
N LYS A 75 -9.68 -17.16 -0.30
CA LYS A 75 -10.49 -17.54 -1.47
C LYS A 75 -11.93 -17.05 -1.25
N GLY A 76 -12.43 -16.23 -2.17
CA GLY A 76 -13.73 -15.56 -2.07
C GLY A 76 -13.64 -14.04 -1.95
N ALA A 77 -12.47 -13.51 -1.56
CA ALA A 77 -12.23 -12.08 -1.61
C ALA A 77 -12.25 -11.55 -3.06
N PRO A 78 -12.70 -10.31 -3.30
CA PRO A 78 -12.71 -9.72 -4.64
C PRO A 78 -11.32 -9.70 -5.28
N GLU A 79 -11.26 -9.92 -6.59
CA GLU A 79 -10.02 -9.89 -7.37
C GLU A 79 -9.26 -8.56 -7.23
N THR A 80 -9.99 -7.46 -7.03
CA THR A 80 -9.40 -6.14 -6.78
C THR A 80 -8.56 -6.09 -5.50
N VAL A 81 -8.96 -6.82 -4.45
CA VAL A 81 -8.20 -6.94 -3.19
C VAL A 81 -6.99 -7.85 -3.39
N VAL A 82 -7.16 -8.95 -4.13
CA VAL A 82 -6.06 -9.85 -4.52
C VAL A 82 -4.99 -9.08 -5.29
N ALA A 83 -5.39 -8.29 -6.28
CA ALA A 83 -4.49 -7.45 -7.07
C ALA A 83 -3.80 -6.39 -6.22
N LEU A 84 -4.53 -5.71 -5.32
CA LEU A 84 -3.96 -4.74 -4.38
C LEU A 84 -2.82 -5.35 -3.55
N VAL A 85 -3.08 -6.48 -2.90
CA VAL A 85 -2.08 -7.14 -2.04
C VAL A 85 -0.90 -7.66 -2.85
N SER A 86 -1.15 -8.17 -4.07
CA SER A 86 -0.10 -8.60 -4.99
C SER A 86 0.82 -7.45 -5.38
N MET A 87 0.26 -6.28 -5.73
CA MET A 87 1.04 -5.09 -6.07
C MET A 87 1.84 -4.56 -4.87
N VAL A 88 1.28 -4.62 -3.65
CA VAL A 88 2.02 -4.24 -2.44
C VAL A 88 3.16 -5.22 -2.19
N ASN A 89 2.95 -6.52 -2.38
CA ASN A 89 4.01 -7.52 -2.25
C ASN A 89 5.12 -7.31 -3.29
N GLU A 90 4.76 -7.11 -4.55
CA GLU A 90 5.70 -6.78 -5.63
C GLU A 90 6.50 -5.51 -5.33
N ALA A 91 5.82 -4.43 -4.92
CA ALA A 91 6.45 -3.17 -4.57
C ALA A 91 7.39 -3.35 -3.38
N SER A 92 6.93 -4.03 -2.32
CA SER A 92 7.74 -4.28 -1.13
C SER A 92 9.00 -5.07 -1.47
N ALA A 93 8.92 -6.05 -2.38
CA ALA A 93 10.05 -6.87 -2.80
C ALA A 93 11.10 -6.05 -3.56
N ASN A 94 10.65 -5.19 -4.49
CA ASN A 94 11.53 -4.51 -5.45
C ASN A 94 11.99 -3.12 -5.02
N LEU A 95 11.28 -2.44 -4.11
CA LEU A 95 11.64 -1.10 -3.69
C LEU A 95 12.81 -1.13 -2.69
N PRO A 96 13.88 -0.33 -2.94
CA PRO A 96 14.97 -0.22 -2.00
C PRO A 96 14.50 0.46 -0.72
N ARG A 97 15.09 0.09 0.42
CA ARG A 97 14.82 0.70 1.73
C ARG A 97 13.35 0.63 2.18
N TRP A 98 12.61 -0.36 1.73
CA TRP A 98 11.22 -0.59 2.18
C TRP A 98 11.12 -0.65 3.72
N ASP A 99 12.02 -1.36 4.38
CA ASP A 99 11.98 -1.56 5.83
C ASP A 99 12.65 -0.43 6.63
N ALA A 100 13.11 0.64 5.94
CA ALA A 100 13.71 1.78 6.61
C ALA A 100 12.62 2.55 7.35
N ARG A 101 12.72 2.58 8.68
CA ARG A 101 11.96 3.55 9.49
C ARG A 101 12.45 4.96 9.13
N LEU A 102 11.50 5.88 9.02
CA LEU A 102 11.76 7.32 8.89
C LEU A 102 12.56 7.82 10.10
#